data_AF-A0AAV6CFH2-F1
#
_entry.id   AF-A0AAV6CFH2-F1
#
_cell.length_a   1.000
_cell.length_b   1.000
_cell.length_c   1.000
_cell.angle_alpha   90.00
_cell.angle_beta   90.00
_cell.angle_gamma   90.00
#
_symmetry.space_group_name_H-M   'P 1'
#
loop_
_entity.id
_entity.type
_entity.pdbx_description
1 polymer ?
#
loop_
_entity_poly.entity_id
_entity_poly.type
_entity_poly.pdbx_seq_one_letter_code
_entity_poly.pdbx_strand_id
1 'polypeptide(L)'
;MATTYERPGSFRIFIYALCIIASFFIFVFLTRAMFAGNPPKRINQGGREDRIRALQELKAANTTELNNFGVIDKNKGVYRLSVDRAMELVAQAKNPATIRAELTKRAEKASAPAPAPNYE
;
A
#
# COMPACT_ATOMS: atom_id res chain seq x y z
N MET A 1 51.76 -37.99 33.50
CA MET A 1 51.79 -36.63 34.09
C MET A 1 50.40 -36.33 34.62
N ALA A 2 50.18 -36.52 35.92
CA ALA A 2 48.90 -36.19 36.54
C ALA A 2 48.85 -34.68 36.75
N THR A 3 47.91 -33.99 36.11
CA THR A 3 47.67 -32.56 36.34
C THR A 3 46.98 -32.44 37.70
N THR A 4 47.74 -32.06 38.72
CA THR A 4 47.19 -31.71 40.04
C THR A 4 46.33 -30.46 39.88
N TYR A 5 45.01 -30.62 40.02
CA TYR A 5 44.05 -29.52 40.03
C TYR A 5 44.14 -28.81 41.38
N GLU A 6 44.92 -27.74 41.47
CA GLU A 6 44.88 -26.84 42.61
C GLU A 6 43.51 -26.15 42.63
N ARG A 7 42.62 -26.59 43.54
CA ARG A 7 41.32 -25.96 43.75
C ARG A 7 41.56 -24.49 44.11
N PRO A 8 41.14 -23.53 43.26
CA PRO A 8 41.32 -22.12 43.59
C PRO A 8 40.55 -21.83 44.88
N GLY A 9 41.22 -21.21 45.85
CA GLY A 9 40.59 -20.83 47.10
C GLY A 9 39.33 -20.00 46.84
N SER A 10 38.30 -20.15 47.69
CA SER A 10 36.99 -19.53 47.49
C SER A 10 37.07 -18.04 47.13
N PHE A 11 38.04 -17.31 47.71
CA PHE A 11 38.31 -15.90 47.41
C PHE A 11 38.62 -15.62 45.93
N ARG A 12 39.40 -16.48 45.25
CA ARG A 12 39.68 -16.31 43.81
C ARG A 12 38.43 -16.54 42.96
N ILE A 13 37.59 -17.51 43.35
CA ILE A 13 36.31 -17.77 42.70
C ILE A 13 35.37 -16.57 42.86
N PHE A 14 35.34 -15.95 44.04
CA PHE A 14 34.59 -14.71 44.27
C PHE A 14 35.07 -13.55 43.38
N ILE A 15 36.39 -13.38 43.23
CA ILE A 15 36.94 -12.35 42.33
C ILE A 15 36.54 -12.63 40.87
N TYR A 16 36.66 -13.87 40.40
CA TYR A 16 36.26 -14.22 39.04
C TYR A 16 34.76 -14.02 38.80
N ALA A 17 33.93 -14.41 39.76
CA ALA A 17 32.49 -14.17 39.70
C ALA A 17 32.17 -12.66 39.63
N LEU A 18 32.86 -11.84 40.44
CA LEU A 18 32.70 -10.39 40.43
C LEU A 18 33.12 -9.78 39.08
N CYS A 19 34.24 -10.21 38.50
CA CYS A 19 34.70 -9.75 37.19
C CYS A 19 33.70 -10.11 36.07
N ILE A 20 33.15 -11.32 36.09
CA ILE A 20 32.15 -11.76 35.11
C ILE A 20 30.89 -10.90 35.24
N ILE A 21 30.37 -10.73 36.45
CA ILE A 21 29.18 -9.90 36.71
C ILE A 21 29.42 -8.46 36.24
N ALA A 22 30.58 -7.87 36.58
CA ALA A 22 30.95 -6.53 36.16
C ALA A 22 30.97 -6.39 34.62
N SER A 23 31.55 -7.37 33.91
CA SER A 23 31.57 -7.39 32.44
C SER A 23 30.16 -7.41 31.84
N PHE A 24 29.27 -8.24 32.38
CA PHE A 24 27.87 -8.28 31.93
C PHE A 24 27.14 -6.97 32.19
N PHE A 25 27.34 -6.36 33.37
CA PHE A 25 26.75 -5.07 33.72
C PHE A 25 27.19 -3.96 32.76
N ILE A 26 28.48 -3.90 32.42
CA ILE A 26 29.01 -2.95 31.45
C ILE A 26 28.35 -3.14 30.10
N PHE A 27 28.18 -4.38 29.64
CA PHE A 27 27.57 -4.67 28.35
C PHE A 27 26.09 -4.26 28.29
N VAL A 28 25.33 -4.53 29.36
CA VAL A 28 23.92 -4.13 29.50
C VAL A 28 23.81 -2.60 29.53
N PHE A 29 24.66 -1.94 30.28
CA PHE A 29 24.70 -0.47 30.37
C PHE A 29 24.96 0.16 29.00
N LEU A 30 25.96 -0.33 28.28
CA LEU A 30 26.32 0.18 26.96
C LEU A 30 25.20 -0.04 25.93
N THR A 31 24.61 -1.24 25.94
CA THR A 31 23.49 -1.59 25.04
C THR A 31 22.29 -0.70 25.31
N ARG A 32 21.97 -0.45 26.59
CA ARG A 32 20.87 0.44 26.98
C ARG A 32 21.15 1.89 26.56
N ALA A 33 22.37 2.39 26.74
CA ALA A 33 22.76 3.72 26.32
C ALA A 33 22.65 3.90 24.80
N MET A 34 23.12 2.93 24.02
CA MET A 34 22.98 2.93 22.56
C MET A 34 21.52 2.84 22.10
N PHE A 35 20.72 1.98 22.73
CA PHE A 35 19.31 1.82 22.38
C PHE A 35 18.45 3.03 22.77
N ALA A 36 18.83 3.76 23.82
CA ALA A 36 18.19 5.01 24.22
C ALA A 36 18.43 6.15 23.21
N GLY A 37 19.62 6.21 22.61
CA GLY A 37 19.98 7.24 21.62
C GLY A 37 19.42 6.97 20.22
N ASN A 38 19.37 5.70 19.81
CA ASN A 38 18.96 5.30 18.46
C ASN A 38 17.96 4.14 18.52
N PRO A 39 16.69 4.39 18.88
CA PRO A 39 15.65 3.38 18.69
C PRO A 39 15.58 3.06 17.19
N PRO A 40 15.67 1.79 16.77
CA PRO A 40 15.54 1.43 15.37
C PRO A 40 14.20 1.97 14.86
N LYS A 41 14.25 2.73 13.75
CA LYS A 41 13.07 3.35 13.14
C LYS A 41 12.01 2.28 12.98
N ARG A 42 10.94 2.38 13.77
CA ARG A 42 9.84 1.41 13.76
C ARG A 42 9.19 1.48 12.39
N ILE A 43 9.57 0.56 11.50
CA ILE A 43 9.15 0.47 10.09
C ILE A 43 7.61 0.50 9.96
N ASN A 44 6.90 0.14 11.03
CA ASN A 44 5.45 -0.08 11.00
C ASN A 44 4.59 0.95 11.75
N GLN A 45 5.16 1.89 12.52
CA GLN A 45 4.34 2.80 13.35
C GLN A 45 3.99 4.12 12.68
N GLY A 46 4.90 4.74 11.91
CA GLY A 46 4.57 5.99 11.20
C GLY A 46 3.57 5.80 10.05
N GLY A 47 3.68 4.69 9.30
CA GLY A 47 2.91 4.54 8.06
C GLY A 47 1.45 4.12 8.24
N ARG A 48 0.96 3.76 9.43
CA ARG A 48 -0.45 3.32 9.58
C ARG A 48 -1.40 4.50 9.45
N GLU A 49 -1.12 5.59 10.15
CA GLU A 49 -1.93 6.81 10.09
C GLU A 49 -1.82 7.46 8.71
N ASP A 50 -0.62 7.50 8.13
CA ASP A 50 -0.40 8.01 6.77
C ASP A 50 -1.15 7.19 5.72
N ARG A 51 -1.15 5.84 5.83
CA ARG A 51 -1.93 4.98 4.93
C ARG A 51 -3.43 5.17 5.10
N ILE A 52 -3.91 5.34 6.33
CA ILE A 52 -5.34 5.57 6.58
C ILE A 52 -5.77 6.92 6.00
N ARG A 53 -4.97 7.98 6.19
CA ARG A 53 -5.21 9.30 5.60
C ARG A 53 -5.20 9.24 4.07
N ALA A 54 -4.17 8.62 3.47
CA ALA A 54 -4.10 8.44 2.02
C ALA A 54 -5.30 7.64 1.48
N LEU A 55 -5.74 6.59 2.18
CA LEU A 55 -6.94 5.84 1.80
C LEU A 55 -8.23 6.67 1.92
N GLN A 56 -8.33 7.54 2.93
CA GLN A 56 -9.49 8.42 3.11
C GLN A 56 -9.54 9.50 2.02
N GLU A 57 -8.40 10.11 1.69
CA GLU A 57 -8.29 11.10 0.61
C GLU A 57 -8.65 10.49 -0.75
N LEU A 58 -8.11 9.31 -1.05
CA LEU A 58 -8.45 8.58 -2.28
C LEU A 58 -9.94 8.20 -2.32
N LYS A 59 -10.51 7.75 -1.20
CA LYS A 59 -11.95 7.46 -1.13
C LYS A 59 -12.78 8.71 -1.35
N ALA A 60 -12.42 9.84 -0.72
CA ALA A 60 -13.15 11.10 -0.89
C ALA A 60 -13.11 11.59 -2.35
N ALA A 61 -11.93 11.57 -2.98
CA ALA A 61 -11.78 11.91 -4.39
C ALA A 61 -12.63 10.99 -5.28
N ASN A 62 -12.54 9.67 -5.06
CA ASN A 62 -13.31 8.68 -5.80
C ASN A 62 -14.82 8.82 -5.58
N THR A 63 -15.30 9.13 -4.38
CA THR A 63 -16.75 9.30 -4.15
C THR A 63 -17.33 10.46 -4.96
N THR A 64 -16.61 11.57 -5.06
CA THR A 64 -17.02 12.71 -5.90
C THR A 64 -17.01 12.30 -7.37
N GLU A 65 -16.00 11.55 -7.78
CA GLU A 65 -15.78 11.09 -9.15
C GLU A 65 -16.74 9.99 -9.63
N LEU A 66 -17.26 9.15 -8.74
CA LEU A 66 -18.18 8.05 -9.03
C LEU A 66 -19.65 8.48 -9.02
N ASN A 67 -20.00 9.47 -8.20
CA ASN A 67 -21.38 9.93 -8.06
C ASN A 67 -21.77 11.01 -9.07
N ASN A 68 -20.79 11.68 -9.68
CA ASN A 68 -21.05 12.78 -10.61
C ASN A 68 -20.66 12.41 -12.04
N PHE A 69 -21.29 13.09 -12.99
CA PHE A 69 -20.88 13.06 -14.39
C PHE A 69 -19.58 13.85 -14.56
N GLY A 70 -18.58 13.23 -15.21
CA GLY A 70 -17.27 13.82 -15.42
C GLY A 70 -16.85 13.73 -16.88
N VAL A 71 -16.06 14.70 -17.37
CA VAL A 71 -15.48 14.65 -18.71
C VAL A 71 -14.13 13.94 -18.64
N ILE A 72 -13.96 12.82 -19.35
CA ILE A 72 -12.68 12.09 -19.39
C ILE A 72 -11.84 12.59 -20.56
N ASP A 73 -12.43 12.67 -21.75
CA ASP A 73 -11.78 13.18 -22.96
C ASP A 73 -12.81 13.91 -23.82
N LYS A 74 -12.78 15.24 -23.79
CA LYS A 74 -13.74 16.10 -24.52
C LYS A 74 -13.59 15.99 -26.03
N ASN A 75 -12.36 15.75 -26.51
CA ASN A 75 -12.08 15.68 -27.95
C ASN A 75 -12.63 14.38 -28.56
N LYS A 76 -12.66 13.31 -27.76
CA LYS A 76 -13.23 12.01 -28.15
C LYS A 76 -14.69 11.86 -27.73
N GLY A 77 -15.28 12.85 -27.07
CA GLY A 77 -16.65 12.80 -26.54
C GLY A 77 -16.85 11.72 -25.47
N VAL A 78 -15.81 11.36 -24.72
CA VAL A 78 -15.87 10.32 -23.69
C VAL A 78 -16.19 10.96 -22.34
N TYR A 79 -17.39 10.65 -21.84
CA TYR A 79 -17.90 11.11 -20.55
C TYR A 79 -17.99 9.94 -19.58
N ARG A 80 -17.67 10.21 -18.32
CA ARG A 80 -17.89 9.30 -17.20
C ARG A 80 -19.36 9.33 -16.80
N LEU A 81 -19.94 8.14 -16.68
CA LEU A 81 -21.29 7.93 -16.18
C LEU A 81 -21.25 7.77 -14.65
N SER A 82 -22.21 8.37 -13.93
CA SER A 82 -22.36 8.12 -12.50
C SER A 82 -22.79 6.67 -12.25
N VAL A 83 -22.37 6.11 -11.11
CA VAL A 83 -22.66 4.72 -10.76
C VAL A 83 -24.16 4.46 -10.67
N ASP A 84 -24.94 5.38 -10.07
CA ASP A 84 -26.40 5.22 -9.95
C ASP A 84 -27.06 5.08 -11.32
N ARG A 85 -26.67 5.93 -12.28
CA ARG A 85 -27.22 5.88 -13.62
C ARG A 85 -26.75 4.64 -14.38
N ALA A 86 -25.50 4.22 -14.18
CA ALA A 86 -24.99 2.98 -14.74
C ALA A 86 -25.80 1.77 -14.25
N MET A 87 -26.08 1.71 -12.94
CA MET A 87 -26.87 0.64 -12.33
C MET A 87 -28.32 0.64 -12.82
N GLU A 88 -28.93 1.82 -12.98
CA GLU A 88 -30.28 1.96 -13.54
C GLU A 88 -30.34 1.46 -15.00
N LEU A 89 -29.35 1.81 -15.82
CA LEU A 89 -29.26 1.32 -17.20
C LEU A 89 -29.09 -0.20 -17.27
N VAL A 90 -28.31 -0.78 -16.34
CA VAL A 90 -28.16 -2.23 -16.22
C VAL A 90 -29.48 -2.89 -15.79
N ALA A 91 -30.22 -2.30 -14.85
CA ALA A 91 -31.53 -2.82 -14.45
C ALA A 91 -32.57 -2.73 -15.59
N GLN A 92 -32.50 -1.69 -16.41
CA GLN A 92 -33.35 -1.53 -17.60
C GLN A 92 -32.95 -2.47 -18.74
N ALA A 93 -31.69 -2.91 -18.78
CA ALA A 93 -31.16 -3.82 -19.78
C ALA A 93 -31.66 -5.26 -19.56
N LYS A 94 -32.89 -5.55 -19.98
CA LYS A 94 -33.48 -6.90 -19.87
C LYS A 94 -32.73 -7.98 -20.65
N ASN A 95 -32.05 -7.62 -21.75
CA ASN A 95 -31.33 -8.57 -22.61
C ASN A 95 -29.91 -8.08 -22.93
N PRO A 96 -28.85 -8.69 -22.36
CA PRO A 96 -27.47 -8.25 -22.60
C PRO A 96 -27.01 -8.53 -24.04
N ALA A 97 -27.57 -9.54 -24.71
CA ALA A 97 -27.21 -9.89 -26.09
C ALA A 97 -27.63 -8.81 -27.10
N THR A 98 -28.81 -8.21 -26.94
CA THR A 98 -29.30 -7.17 -27.85
C THR A 98 -28.54 -5.86 -27.66
N ILE A 99 -28.20 -5.51 -26.41
CA ILE A 99 -27.38 -4.32 -26.14
C ILE A 99 -25.99 -4.47 -26.74
N ARG A 100 -25.34 -5.63 -26.59
CA ARG A 100 -24.04 -5.87 -27.22
C ARG A 100 -24.10 -5.70 -28.73
N ALA A 101 -25.12 -6.25 -29.39
CA ALA A 101 -25.31 -6.09 -30.83
C ALA A 101 -25.51 -4.62 -31.24
N GLU A 102 -26.27 -3.84 -30.46
CA GLU A 102 -26.44 -2.40 -30.72
C GLU A 102 -25.15 -1.60 -30.50
N LEU A 103 -24.39 -1.93 -29.45
CA LEU A 103 -23.09 -1.32 -29.18
C LEU A 103 -22.08 -1.61 -30.30
N THR A 104 -22.05 -2.85 -30.81
CA THR A 104 -21.20 -3.22 -31.95
C THR A 104 -21.59 -2.42 -33.20
N LYS A 105 -22.88 -2.28 -33.52
CA LYS A 105 -23.35 -1.44 -34.63
C LYS A 105 -22.95 0.03 -34.49
N ARG A 106 -23.01 0.57 -33.27
CA ARG A 106 -22.57 1.96 -33.00
C ARG A 106 -21.05 2.10 -33.14
N ALA A 107 -20.29 1.12 -32.69
CA ALA A 107 -18.83 1.09 -32.82
C ALA A 107 -18.42 1.03 -34.31
N GLU A 108 -19.07 0.16 -35.10
CA GLU A 108 -18.84 0.05 -36.55
C GLU A 108 -19.16 1.36 -37.28
N LYS A 109 -20.25 2.06 -36.90
CA LYS A 109 -20.57 3.38 -37.44
C LYS A 109 -19.53 4.44 -37.07
N ALA A 110 -19.01 4.40 -35.83
CA ALA A 110 -17.99 5.34 -35.38
C ALA A 110 -16.61 5.06 -35.98
N SER A 111 -16.32 3.80 -36.37
CA SER A 111 -15.07 3.41 -37.03
C SER A 111 -15.14 3.48 -38.55
N ALA A 112 -16.29 3.82 -39.14
CA ALA A 112 -16.43 3.96 -40.58
C ALA A 112 -15.50 5.08 -41.10
N PRO A 113 -14.76 4.85 -42.20
CA PRO A 113 -13.89 5.86 -42.79
C PRO A 113 -14.70 7.09 -43.23
N ALA A 114 -14.13 8.28 -43.05
CA ALA A 114 -14.77 9.52 -43.47
C ALA A 114 -15.12 9.47 -44.97
N PRO A 115 -16.28 10.01 -45.39
CA PRO A 115 -16.69 10.00 -46.79
C PRO A 115 -15.63 10.70 -47.66
N ALA A 116 -15.33 10.11 -48.82
CA ALA A 116 -14.33 10.64 -49.73
C ALA A 116 -14.70 12.07 -50.18
N PRO A 117 -13.73 13.01 -50.21
CA PRO A 117 -14.00 14.37 -50.65
C PRO A 117 -14.44 14.35 -52.12
N ASN A 118 -15.59 14.96 -52.37
CA ASN A 118 -16.13 15.19 -53.70
C ASN A 118 -15.34 16.32 -54.38
N TYR A 119 -14.45 15.95 -55.32
CA TYR A 119 -13.84 16.87 -56.26
C TYR A 119 -14.69 16.88 -57.55
N GLU A 120 -15.69 17.76 -57.61
CA GLU A 120 -16.33 18.17 -58.87
C GLU A 120 -15.86 19.58 -59.25
#